data_AF-A0A3R9LZ11-F1
#
_entry.id   AF-A0A3R9LZ11-F1
#
_cell.length_a   1.000
_cell.length_b   1.000
_cell.length_c   1.000
_cell.angle_alpha   90.00
_cell.angle_beta   90.00
_cell.angle_gamma   90.00
#
_symmetry.space_group_name_H-M   'P 1'
#
loop_
_entity.id
_entity.type
_entity.pdbx_description
1 polymer ?
#
loop_
_entity_poly.entity_id
_entity_poly.type
_entity_poly.pdbx_seq_one_letter_code
_entity_poly.pdbx_strand_id
1 'polypeptide(L)'
;MPNKLSTVDYTMVKDNYLQRMLNRGTTLDAISDYIDVDYNLEEKQKAKLLKALDKEFTEMHQDNMDNIIFDVLQTLKDTPNKWAINQDGFISIVYPHPVVKGRQVVGIGYKHHKNYFFEDADLFDAYCRLQDEIEEANKPKKKRGRKPKKYSPEMLQEWIDMRQSGAKFAEIAKQYGVSVGVVNYQVNKLLKEVSRLANPLKNVKVTATENEQVAKSLRASNVQASTSRATAHKKLSNAFANLDKK
;
A
#
# COMPACT_ATOMS: atom_id res chain seq x y z
N MET A 1 5.54 46.62 -33.01
CA MET A 1 6.71 46.05 -32.31
C MET A 1 6.19 45.02 -31.33
N PRO A 2 6.84 43.85 -31.20
CA PRO A 2 6.39 42.82 -30.27
C PRO A 2 6.46 43.34 -28.84
N ASN A 3 5.38 43.19 -28.08
CA ASN A 3 5.30 43.65 -26.70
C ASN A 3 5.95 42.62 -25.78
N LYS A 4 6.76 43.10 -24.82
CA LYS A 4 7.29 42.27 -23.74
C LYS A 4 6.40 42.42 -22.52
N LEU A 5 5.76 41.34 -22.09
CA LEU A 5 4.95 41.34 -20.86
C LEU A 5 5.84 41.52 -19.63
N SER A 6 5.33 42.25 -18.63
CA SER A 6 5.90 42.23 -17.30
C SER A 6 5.69 40.85 -16.65
N THR A 7 6.44 40.53 -15.60
CA THR A 7 6.28 39.26 -14.87
C THR A 7 4.86 39.10 -14.32
N VAL A 8 4.26 40.19 -13.84
CA VAL A 8 2.91 40.19 -13.28
C VAL A 8 1.87 39.97 -14.37
N ASP A 9 1.98 40.68 -15.50
CA ASP A 9 1.05 40.50 -16.62
C ASP A 9 1.16 39.09 -17.20
N TYR A 10 2.38 38.54 -17.28
CA TYR A 10 2.60 37.17 -17.72
C TYR A 10 1.82 36.17 -16.85
N THR A 11 1.90 36.29 -15.53
CA THR A 11 1.16 35.41 -14.61
C THR A 11 -0.35 35.59 -14.76
N MET A 12 -0.84 36.82 -14.87
CA MET A 12 -2.28 37.09 -15.03
C MET A 12 -2.82 36.52 -16.34
N VAL A 13 -2.09 36.72 -17.45
CA VAL A 13 -2.48 36.19 -18.77
C VAL A 13 -2.50 34.66 -18.74
N LYS A 14 -1.48 34.03 -18.16
CA LYS A 14 -1.41 32.58 -17.98
C LYS A 14 -2.63 32.07 -17.20
N ASP A 15 -2.90 32.63 -16.02
CA ASP A 15 -3.99 32.16 -15.16
C ASP A 15 -5.37 32.33 -15.84
N ASN A 16 -5.58 33.43 -16.57
CA ASN A 16 -6.80 33.66 -17.33
C ASN A 16 -7.02 32.62 -18.44
N TYR A 17 -5.97 32.29 -19.20
CA TYR A 17 -6.06 31.27 -20.25
C TYR A 17 -6.21 29.86 -19.68
N LEU A 18 -5.54 29.55 -18.58
CA LEU A 18 -5.70 28.29 -17.87
C LEU A 18 -7.15 28.08 -17.41
N GLN A 19 -7.77 29.11 -16.83
CA GLN A 19 -9.20 29.07 -16.47
C GLN A 19 -10.10 28.88 -17.70
N ARG A 20 -9.77 29.48 -18.85
CA ARG A 20 -10.52 29.25 -20.10
C ARG A 20 -10.42 27.80 -20.56
N MET A 21 -9.22 27.20 -20.53
CA MET A 21 -9.05 25.77 -20.86
C MET A 21 -9.92 24.89 -19.95
N LEU A 22 -9.85 25.12 -18.65
CA LEU A 22 -10.54 24.29 -17.65
C LEU A 22 -12.07 24.40 -17.73
N ASN A 23 -12.60 25.58 -18.04
CA ASN A 23 -14.05 25.83 -18.02
C ASN A 23 -14.72 25.64 -19.38
N ARG A 24 -14.01 25.95 -20.47
CA ARG A 24 -14.59 25.93 -21.83
C ARG A 24 -14.08 24.77 -22.70
N GLY A 25 -13.08 24.03 -22.24
CA GLY A 25 -12.44 22.98 -23.05
C GLY A 25 -11.72 23.53 -24.27
N THR A 26 -11.24 24.79 -24.21
CA THR A 26 -10.50 25.40 -25.31
C THR A 26 -9.17 24.68 -25.51
N THR A 27 -8.85 24.35 -26.77
CA THR A 27 -7.58 23.70 -27.13
C THR A 27 -6.40 24.66 -27.03
N LEU A 28 -5.20 24.11 -26.85
CA LEU A 28 -3.95 24.89 -26.79
C LEU A 28 -3.73 25.71 -28.08
N ASP A 29 -4.10 25.15 -29.23
CA ASP A 29 -3.98 25.81 -30.54
C ASP A 29 -4.87 27.06 -30.62
N ALA A 30 -6.12 26.97 -30.20
CA ALA A 30 -7.01 28.13 -30.16
C ALA A 30 -6.51 29.22 -29.20
N ILE A 31 -5.87 28.83 -28.10
CA ILE A 31 -5.24 29.78 -27.17
C ILE A 31 -4.02 30.46 -27.79
N SER A 32 -3.23 29.73 -28.57
CA SER A 32 -2.13 30.30 -29.34
C SER A 32 -2.62 31.43 -30.25
N ASP A 33 -3.76 31.24 -30.93
CA ASP A 33 -4.37 32.26 -31.80
C ASP A 33 -4.89 33.46 -30.99
N TYR A 34 -5.57 33.22 -29.86
CA TYR A 34 -6.04 34.31 -29.00
C TYR A 34 -4.90 35.17 -28.44
N ILE A 35 -3.77 34.55 -28.09
CA ILE A 35 -2.60 35.29 -27.59
C ILE A 35 -2.02 36.21 -28.68
N ASP A 36 -2.01 35.77 -29.94
CA ASP A 36 -1.52 36.59 -31.06
C ASP A 36 -2.41 37.82 -31.29
N VAL A 37 -3.73 37.62 -31.23
CA VAL A 37 -4.71 38.70 -31.44
C VAL A 37 -4.69 39.71 -30.28
N ASP A 38 -4.69 39.22 -29.04
CA ASP A 38 -4.90 40.07 -27.86
C ASP A 38 -3.62 40.80 -27.42
N TYR A 39 -2.44 40.19 -27.56
CA TYR A 39 -1.21 40.68 -26.92
C TYR A 39 -0.04 40.93 -27.87
N ASN A 40 -0.03 40.33 -29.07
CA ASN A 40 1.05 40.46 -30.07
C ASN A 40 2.46 40.28 -29.45
N LEU A 41 2.66 39.13 -28.80
CA LEU A 41 3.87 38.82 -28.02
C LEU A 41 5.07 38.47 -28.90
N GLU A 42 6.27 38.65 -28.35
CA GLU A 42 7.48 38.06 -28.94
C GLU A 42 7.37 36.52 -28.98
N GLU A 43 7.71 35.91 -30.10
CA GLU A 43 7.56 34.46 -30.35
C GLU A 43 8.18 33.59 -29.24
N LYS A 44 9.35 34.00 -28.71
CA LYS A 44 10.01 33.31 -27.59
C LYS A 44 9.19 33.37 -26.30
N GLN A 45 8.58 34.51 -25.99
CA GLN A 45 7.74 34.66 -24.80
C GLN A 45 6.43 33.88 -24.96
N LYS A 46 5.83 33.91 -26.15
CA LYS A 46 4.64 33.12 -26.50
C LYS A 46 4.91 31.62 -26.32
N ALA A 47 5.98 31.09 -26.91
CA ALA A 47 6.34 29.68 -26.79
C ALA A 47 6.56 29.26 -25.33
N LYS A 48 7.19 30.12 -24.53
CA LYS A 48 7.37 29.88 -23.09
C LYS A 48 6.03 29.86 -22.34
N LEU A 49 5.12 30.77 -22.68
CA LEU A 49 3.78 30.84 -22.10
C LEU A 49 2.96 29.59 -22.43
N LEU A 50 2.93 29.19 -23.71
CA LEU A 50 2.21 28.00 -24.16
C LEU A 50 2.74 26.72 -23.49
N LYS A 51 4.07 26.57 -23.37
CA LYS A 51 4.67 25.43 -22.67
C LYS A 51 4.32 25.41 -21.19
N ALA A 52 4.28 26.57 -20.53
CA ALA A 52 3.88 26.66 -19.13
C ALA A 52 2.40 26.32 -18.94
N LEU A 53 1.53 26.82 -19.84
CA LEU A 53 0.10 26.51 -19.86
C LEU A 53 -0.17 25.02 -20.07
N ASP A 54 0.47 24.41 -21.06
CA ASP A 54 0.32 22.99 -21.37
C ASP A 54 0.72 22.11 -20.18
N LYS A 55 1.84 22.44 -19.54
CA LYS A 55 2.32 21.76 -18.35
C LYS A 55 1.32 21.88 -17.18
N GLU A 56 0.93 23.10 -16.82
CA GLU A 56 0.02 23.33 -15.68
C GLU A 56 -1.37 22.76 -15.94
N PHE A 57 -1.86 22.85 -17.17
CA PHE A 57 -3.13 22.24 -17.57
C PHE A 57 -3.08 20.72 -17.43
N THR A 58 -1.99 20.08 -17.89
CA THR A 58 -1.82 18.63 -17.76
C THR A 58 -1.74 18.20 -16.30
N GLU A 59 -0.98 18.91 -15.46
CA GLU A 59 -0.88 18.66 -14.01
C GLU A 59 -2.26 18.80 -13.35
N MET A 60 -2.98 19.90 -13.57
CA MET A 60 -4.31 20.10 -13.01
C MET A 60 -5.33 19.09 -13.53
N HIS A 61 -5.25 18.70 -14.80
CA HIS A 61 -6.13 17.68 -15.36
C HIS A 61 -5.90 16.32 -14.68
N GLN A 62 -4.64 15.94 -14.49
CA GLN A 62 -4.27 14.72 -13.77
C GLN A 62 -4.72 14.75 -12.31
N ASP A 63 -4.47 15.84 -11.58
CA ASP A 63 -4.94 15.99 -10.20
C ASP A 63 -6.47 15.86 -10.09
N ASN A 64 -7.20 16.42 -11.07
CA ASN A 64 -8.66 16.28 -11.12
C ASN A 64 -9.10 14.82 -11.38
N MET A 65 -8.41 14.09 -12.26
CA MET A 65 -8.69 12.68 -12.49
C MET A 65 -8.44 11.85 -11.23
N ASP A 66 -7.32 12.10 -10.55
CA ASP A 66 -6.98 11.40 -9.30
C ASP A 66 -8.03 11.66 -8.22
N ASN A 67 -8.46 12.90 -8.05
CA ASN A 67 -9.53 13.24 -7.10
C ASN A 67 -10.85 12.50 -7.40
N ILE A 68 -11.25 12.41 -8.66
CA ILE A 68 -12.46 11.66 -9.06
C ILE A 68 -12.27 10.16 -8.76
N ILE A 69 -11.10 9.59 -9.05
CA ILE A 69 -10.80 8.19 -8.73
C ILE A 69 -10.89 7.95 -7.23
N PHE A 70 -10.32 8.85 -6.41
CA PHE A 70 -10.42 8.75 -4.95
C PHE A 70 -11.86 8.81 -4.47
N ASP A 71 -12.68 9.73 -4.99
CA ASP A 71 -14.10 9.82 -4.64
C ASP A 71 -14.87 8.55 -5.02
N VAL A 72 -14.60 7.99 -6.20
CA VAL A 72 -15.20 6.72 -6.66
C VAL A 72 -14.81 5.58 -5.73
N LEU A 73 -13.52 5.44 -5.40
CA LEU A 73 -13.03 4.38 -4.52
C LEU A 73 -13.55 4.52 -3.09
N GLN A 74 -13.61 5.74 -2.57
CA GLN A 74 -14.16 6.02 -1.24
C GLN A 74 -15.67 5.70 -1.21
N THR A 75 -16.40 6.08 -2.25
CA THR A 75 -17.83 5.74 -2.39
C THR A 75 -18.05 4.23 -2.42
N LEU A 76 -17.23 3.48 -3.16
CA LEU A 76 -17.28 2.02 -3.21
C LEU A 76 -16.95 1.36 -1.86
N LYS A 77 -16.05 1.96 -1.09
CA LYS A 77 -15.65 1.49 0.24
C LYS A 77 -16.74 1.73 1.28
N ASP A 78 -17.37 2.90 1.26
CA ASP A 78 -18.35 3.31 2.26
C ASP A 78 -19.75 2.75 1.98
N THR A 79 -20.04 2.43 0.72
CA THR A 79 -21.37 1.95 0.32
C THR A 79 -21.46 0.42 0.39
N PRO A 80 -22.33 -0.14 1.24
CA PRO A 80 -22.50 -1.58 1.31
C PRO A 80 -23.28 -2.14 0.11
N ASN A 81 -23.05 -3.42 -0.17
CA ASN A 81 -23.87 -4.21 -1.09
C ASN A 81 -25.30 -4.30 -0.57
N LYS A 82 -26.28 -4.38 -1.48
CA LYS A 82 -27.70 -4.52 -1.15
C LYS A 82 -28.26 -5.84 -1.69
N TRP A 83 -29.42 -6.22 -1.19
CA TRP A 83 -30.22 -7.29 -1.77
C TRP A 83 -31.34 -6.68 -2.61
N ALA A 84 -31.59 -7.26 -3.78
CA ALA A 84 -32.66 -6.88 -4.68
C ALA A 84 -33.46 -8.12 -5.09
N ILE A 85 -34.73 -7.94 -5.45
CA ILE A 85 -35.56 -9.00 -6.00
C ILE A 85 -35.59 -8.78 -7.52
N ASN A 86 -35.16 -9.78 -8.27
CA ASN A 86 -35.17 -9.75 -9.73
C ASN A 86 -36.61 -9.84 -10.26
N GLN A 87 -36.81 -9.57 -11.56
CA GLN A 87 -38.12 -9.69 -12.20
C GLN A 87 -38.73 -11.10 -12.05
N ASP A 88 -37.87 -12.13 -11.92
CA ASP A 88 -38.27 -13.52 -11.70
C ASP A 88 -38.63 -13.86 -10.23
N GLY A 89 -38.57 -12.88 -9.31
CA GLY A 89 -38.84 -13.09 -7.89
C GLY A 89 -37.67 -13.66 -7.07
N PHE A 90 -36.51 -13.92 -7.69
CA PHE A 90 -35.31 -14.37 -6.97
C PHE A 90 -34.60 -13.22 -6.26
N ILE A 91 -34.15 -13.47 -5.02
CA ILE A 91 -33.30 -12.55 -4.26
C ILE A 91 -31.87 -12.66 -4.79
N SER A 92 -31.30 -11.55 -5.24
CA SER A 92 -29.93 -11.45 -5.70
C SER A 92 -29.18 -10.32 -4.98
N ILE A 93 -27.85 -10.42 -4.94
CA ILE A 93 -26.99 -9.36 -4.40
C ILE A 93 -26.71 -8.35 -5.51
N VAL A 94 -26.85 -7.07 -5.20
CA VAL A 94 -26.48 -5.96 -6.08
C VAL A 94 -25.35 -5.15 -5.47
N TYR A 95 -24.46 -4.71 -6.35
CA TYR A 95 -23.22 -4.01 -6.00
C TYR A 95 -23.35 -2.52 -6.33
N PRO A 96 -22.78 -1.62 -5.51
CA PRO A 96 -22.78 -0.20 -5.77
C PRO A 96 -21.93 0.13 -7.01
N HIS A 97 -22.45 0.99 -7.87
CA HIS A 97 -21.82 1.51 -9.09
C HIS A 97 -21.92 3.04 -9.04
N PRO A 98 -20.86 3.73 -8.61
CA PRO A 98 -20.83 5.20 -8.62
C PRO A 98 -21.17 5.74 -10.01
N VAL A 99 -21.98 6.78 -10.06
CA VAL A 99 -22.35 7.47 -11.30
C VAL A 99 -21.57 8.77 -11.33
N VAL A 100 -20.57 8.84 -12.21
CA VAL A 100 -19.75 10.04 -12.42
C VAL A 100 -20.40 10.89 -13.50
N LYS A 101 -20.57 12.19 -13.26
CA LYS A 101 -20.96 13.16 -14.29
C LYS A 101 -20.05 14.36 -14.22
N GLY A 102 -19.39 14.69 -15.34
CA GLY A 102 -18.38 15.73 -15.37
C GLY A 102 -17.24 15.39 -14.42
N ARG A 103 -17.05 16.19 -13.37
CA ARG A 103 -15.92 16.03 -12.43
C ARG A 103 -16.31 15.53 -11.03
N GLN A 104 -17.51 15.00 -10.87
CA GLN A 104 -18.02 14.62 -9.55
C GLN A 104 -18.82 13.31 -9.60
N VAL A 105 -18.76 12.57 -8.50
CA VAL A 105 -19.66 11.43 -8.26
C VAL A 105 -21.02 11.97 -7.85
N VAL A 106 -22.02 11.83 -8.71
CA VAL A 106 -23.36 12.42 -8.52
C VAL A 106 -24.31 11.47 -7.78
N GLY A 107 -24.03 10.17 -7.82
CA GLY A 107 -24.88 9.19 -7.15
C GLY A 107 -24.34 7.78 -7.23
N ILE A 108 -25.15 6.83 -6.79
CA ILE A 108 -24.79 5.41 -6.75
C ILE A 108 -25.92 4.61 -7.38
N GLY A 109 -25.64 4.00 -8.53
CA GLY A 109 -26.47 2.95 -9.11
C GLY A 109 -26.18 1.61 -8.44
N TYR A 110 -27.07 0.63 -8.63
CA TYR A 110 -26.82 -0.73 -8.19
C TYR A 110 -26.94 -1.67 -9.39
N LYS A 111 -25.95 -2.55 -9.58
CA LYS A 111 -25.95 -3.54 -10.66
C LYS A 111 -25.66 -4.95 -10.12
N HIS A 112 -26.09 -5.98 -10.84
CA HIS A 112 -25.92 -7.38 -10.42
C HIS A 112 -24.48 -7.91 -10.57
N HIS A 113 -23.60 -7.20 -11.28
CA HIS A 113 -22.20 -7.58 -11.43
C HIS A 113 -21.30 -6.71 -10.56
N LYS A 114 -20.26 -7.33 -10.00
CA LYS A 114 -19.30 -6.68 -9.09
C LYS A 114 -18.35 -5.73 -9.81
N ASN A 115 -18.08 -5.96 -11.10
CA ASN A 115 -17.09 -5.19 -11.85
C ASN A 115 -17.63 -3.80 -12.12
N TYR A 116 -16.94 -2.77 -11.63
CA TYR A 116 -17.23 -1.39 -11.99
C TYR A 116 -16.45 -1.04 -13.26
N PHE A 117 -17.12 -0.40 -14.21
CA PHE A 117 -16.52 0.07 -15.47
C PHE A 117 -16.64 1.59 -15.50
N PHE A 118 -15.52 2.26 -15.77
CA PHE A 118 -15.48 3.70 -16.00
C PHE A 118 -15.92 3.95 -17.44
N GLU A 119 -16.96 4.77 -17.63
CA GLU A 119 -17.41 5.15 -18.98
C GLU A 119 -16.38 6.01 -19.71
N ASP A 120 -15.59 6.78 -18.96
CA ASP A 120 -14.50 7.61 -19.45
C ASP A 120 -13.21 6.78 -19.55
N ALA A 121 -12.67 6.68 -20.77
CA ALA A 121 -11.46 5.92 -21.08
C ALA A 121 -10.22 6.53 -20.40
N ASP A 122 -10.13 7.86 -20.32
CA ASP A 122 -8.99 8.53 -19.71
C ASP A 122 -8.95 8.28 -18.19
N LEU A 123 -10.14 8.26 -17.58
CA LEU A 123 -10.31 7.95 -16.16
C LEU A 123 -9.98 6.48 -15.86
N PHE A 124 -10.33 5.56 -16.77
CA PHE A 124 -9.94 4.15 -16.67
C PHE A 124 -8.42 3.96 -16.75
N ASP A 125 -7.77 4.62 -17.70
CA ASP A 125 -6.31 4.56 -17.86
C ASP A 125 -5.58 5.13 -16.64
N ALA A 126 -6.07 6.26 -16.10
CA ALA A 126 -5.55 6.83 -14.86
C ALA A 126 -5.71 5.86 -13.67
N TYR A 127 -6.86 5.18 -13.56
CA TYR A 127 -7.07 4.16 -12.54
C TYR A 127 -6.11 2.98 -12.69
N CYS A 128 -5.86 2.49 -13.90
CA CYS A 128 -4.89 1.43 -14.15
C CYS A 128 -3.48 1.83 -13.71
N ARG A 129 -3.03 3.06 -14.04
CA ARG A 129 -1.73 3.58 -13.58
C ARG A 129 -1.65 3.63 -12.05
N LEU A 130 -2.71 4.10 -11.39
CA LEU A 130 -2.77 4.14 -9.93
C LEU A 130 -2.66 2.74 -9.31
N GLN A 131 -3.29 1.72 -9.91
CA GLN A 131 -3.14 0.32 -9.46
C GLN A 131 -1.70 -0.17 -9.59
N ASP A 132 -1.03 0.13 -10.71
CA ASP A 132 0.37 -0.25 -10.94
C ASP A 132 1.29 0.43 -9.91
N GLU A 133 1.06 1.70 -9.61
CA GLU A 133 1.82 2.45 -8.59
C GLU A 133 1.61 1.87 -7.18
N ILE A 134 0.37 1.52 -6.83
CA ILE A 134 0.06 0.86 -5.56
C ILE A 134 0.73 -0.51 -5.48
N GLU A 135 0.70 -1.29 -6.57
CA GLU A 135 1.38 -2.59 -6.62
C GLU A 135 2.89 -2.42 -6.44
N GLU A 136 3.52 -1.50 -7.17
CA GLU A 136 4.95 -1.21 -7.06
C GLU A 136 5.33 -0.71 -5.65
N ALA A 137 4.52 0.15 -5.04
CA ALA A 137 4.74 0.63 -3.67
C ALA A 137 4.61 -0.49 -2.63
N ASN A 138 3.71 -1.44 -2.86
CA ASN A 138 3.50 -2.60 -1.99
C ASN A 138 4.48 -3.74 -2.22
N LYS A 139 5.24 -3.75 -3.34
CA LYS A 139 6.29 -4.74 -3.56
C LYS A 139 7.23 -4.72 -2.36
N PRO A 140 7.46 -5.87 -1.70
CA PRO A 140 8.29 -5.91 -0.52
C PRO A 140 9.66 -5.38 -0.91
N LYS A 141 10.07 -4.24 -0.33
CA LYS A 141 11.42 -3.70 -0.52
C LYS A 141 12.37 -4.85 -0.31
N LYS A 142 13.02 -5.32 -1.40
CA LYS A 142 13.92 -6.48 -1.34
C LYS A 142 14.84 -6.21 -0.18
N LYS A 143 14.71 -7.00 0.91
CA LYS A 143 15.61 -6.90 2.05
C LYS A 143 16.99 -7.00 1.43
N ARG A 144 17.76 -5.89 1.43
CA ARG A 144 19.13 -5.90 0.89
C ARG A 144 19.78 -7.09 1.54
N GLY A 145 20.02 -8.14 0.75
CA GLY A 145 20.50 -9.41 1.27
C GLY A 145 21.67 -9.07 2.17
N ARG A 146 21.60 -9.47 3.44
CA ARG A 146 22.71 -9.25 4.36
C ARG A 146 23.90 -9.90 3.67
N LYS A 147 24.91 -9.09 3.28
CA LYS A 147 26.10 -9.60 2.57
C LYS A 147 26.57 -10.85 3.33
N PRO A 148 26.86 -11.96 2.62
CA PRO A 148 27.30 -13.19 3.27
C PRO A 148 28.45 -12.86 4.24
N LYS A 149 28.41 -13.47 5.42
CA LYS A 149 29.41 -13.19 6.47
C LYS A 149 30.79 -13.53 5.90
N LYS A 150 31.70 -12.55 5.93
CA LYS A 150 33.02 -12.59 5.27
C LYS A 150 34.02 -13.63 5.79
N TYR A 151 33.69 -14.39 6.83
CA TYR A 151 34.67 -15.22 7.56
C TYR A 151 34.38 -16.71 7.34
N SER A 152 35.40 -17.45 6.87
CA SER A 152 35.31 -18.90 6.72
C SER A 152 35.18 -19.58 8.08
N PRO A 153 34.55 -20.76 8.16
CA PRO A 153 34.44 -21.53 9.41
C PRO A 153 35.82 -21.86 10.02
N GLU A 154 36.81 -22.15 9.18
CA GLU A 154 38.19 -22.45 9.59
C GLU A 154 38.84 -21.27 10.31
N MET A 155 38.72 -20.06 9.75
CA MET A 155 39.24 -18.84 10.38
C MET A 155 38.58 -18.58 11.75
N LEU A 156 37.29 -18.88 11.87
CA LEU A 156 36.59 -18.74 13.15
C LEU A 156 37.05 -19.76 14.18
N GLN A 157 37.41 -20.97 13.75
CA GLN A 157 37.97 -22.00 14.63
C GLN A 157 39.36 -21.60 15.14
N GLU A 158 40.23 -21.08 14.27
CA GLU A 158 41.54 -20.56 14.67
C GLU A 158 41.43 -19.46 15.74
N TRP A 159 40.44 -18.57 15.62
CA TRP A 159 40.20 -17.52 16.64
C TRP A 159 39.79 -18.11 17.99
N ILE A 160 39.04 -19.21 18.01
CA ILE A 160 38.67 -19.93 19.23
C ILE A 160 39.89 -20.58 19.85
N ASP A 161 40.70 -21.28 19.05
CA ASP A 161 41.88 -22.01 19.52
C ASP A 161 42.91 -21.03 20.12
N MET A 162 43.14 -19.89 19.47
CA MET A 162 43.95 -18.79 20.00
C MET A 162 43.39 -18.23 21.31
N ARG A 163 42.05 -18.13 21.42
CA ARG A 163 41.43 -17.66 22.64
C ARG A 163 41.60 -18.65 23.79
N GLN A 164 41.50 -19.95 23.50
CA GLN A 164 41.69 -21.04 24.47
C GLN A 164 43.15 -21.16 24.92
N SER A 165 44.12 -20.86 24.06
CA SER A 165 45.54 -20.81 24.43
C SER A 165 45.94 -19.56 25.24
N GLY A 166 45.01 -18.63 25.45
CA GLY A 166 45.17 -17.47 26.34
C GLY A 166 45.40 -16.13 25.62
N ALA A 167 45.39 -16.09 24.28
CA ALA A 167 45.56 -14.84 23.54
C ALA A 167 44.44 -13.83 23.84
N LYS A 168 44.78 -12.54 23.84
CA LYS A 168 43.79 -11.45 24.03
C LYS A 168 43.07 -11.17 22.72
N PHE A 169 41.80 -10.77 22.78
CA PHE A 169 41.02 -10.41 21.58
C PHE A 169 41.68 -9.32 20.72
N ALA A 170 42.44 -8.41 21.34
CA ALA A 170 43.19 -7.37 20.63
C ALA A 170 44.34 -7.93 19.77
N GLU A 171 45.00 -8.99 20.23
CA GLU A 171 46.09 -9.66 19.50
C GLU A 171 45.54 -10.41 18.28
N ILE A 172 44.46 -11.17 18.48
CA ILE A 172 43.74 -11.87 17.40
C ILE A 172 43.22 -10.88 16.36
N ALA A 173 42.60 -9.79 16.81
CA ALA A 173 42.12 -8.71 15.93
C ALA A 173 43.25 -8.10 15.08
N LYS A 174 44.41 -7.83 15.70
CA LYS A 174 45.59 -7.28 15.01
C LYS A 174 46.16 -8.25 13.98
N GLN A 175 46.21 -9.55 14.29
CA GLN A 175 46.76 -10.57 13.40
C GLN A 175 45.92 -10.77 12.13
N TYR A 176 44.59 -10.75 12.24
CA TYR A 176 43.68 -10.99 11.10
C TYR A 176 43.16 -9.70 10.45
N GLY A 177 43.57 -8.52 10.92
CA GLY A 177 43.12 -7.23 10.38
C GLY A 177 41.63 -6.98 10.58
N VAL A 178 41.06 -7.45 11.69
CA VAL A 178 39.62 -7.35 12.02
C VAL A 178 39.44 -6.53 13.29
N SER A 179 38.28 -5.89 13.49
CA SER A 179 38.00 -5.18 14.75
C SER A 179 37.83 -6.14 15.93
N VAL A 180 38.27 -5.71 17.11
CA VAL A 180 38.15 -6.47 18.37
C VAL A 180 36.71 -6.89 18.65
N GLY A 181 35.74 -6.00 18.35
CA GLY A 181 34.32 -6.28 18.52
C GLY A 181 33.82 -7.43 17.65
N VAL A 182 34.31 -7.57 16.42
CA VAL A 182 33.93 -8.68 15.53
C VAL A 182 34.50 -10.00 16.04
N VAL A 183 35.78 -10.02 16.44
CA VAL A 183 36.40 -11.22 17.02
C VAL A 183 35.66 -11.66 18.27
N ASN A 184 35.43 -10.73 19.21
CA ASN A 184 34.69 -10.99 20.44
C ASN A 184 33.27 -11.53 20.16
N TYR A 185 32.54 -10.92 19.23
CA TYR A 185 31.20 -11.36 18.85
C TYR A 185 31.20 -12.79 18.28
N GLN A 186 32.09 -13.09 17.32
CA GLN A 186 32.09 -14.39 16.65
C GLN A 186 32.55 -15.51 17.59
N VAL A 187 33.62 -15.29 18.35
CA VAL A 187 34.15 -16.28 19.31
C VAL A 187 33.10 -16.59 20.38
N ASN A 188 32.49 -15.57 21.00
CA ASN A 188 31.45 -15.80 22.01
C ASN A 188 30.19 -16.45 21.43
N LYS A 189 29.83 -16.12 20.19
CA LYS A 189 28.68 -16.73 19.51
C LYS A 189 28.92 -18.23 19.31
N LEU A 190 30.10 -18.62 18.85
CA LEU A 190 30.45 -20.04 18.65
C LEU A 190 30.60 -20.79 19.97
N LEU A 191 31.24 -20.21 20.98
CA LEU A 191 31.31 -20.82 22.32
C LEU A 191 29.92 -21.03 22.95
N LYS A 192 28.98 -20.10 22.71
CA LYS A 192 27.57 -20.28 23.09
C LYS A 192 26.88 -21.41 22.31
N GLU A 193 27.19 -21.60 21.03
CA GLU A 193 26.65 -22.71 20.23
C GLU A 193 27.23 -24.05 20.69
N VAL A 194 28.54 -24.13 20.94
CA VAL A 194 29.21 -25.33 21.46
C VAL A 194 28.68 -25.70 22.85
N SER A 195 28.53 -24.72 23.75
CA SER A 195 27.96 -24.98 25.10
C SER A 195 26.49 -25.41 25.06
N ARG A 196 25.70 -24.93 24.09
CA ARG A 196 24.33 -25.42 23.86
C ARG A 196 24.31 -26.87 23.40
N LEU A 197 25.24 -27.25 22.52
CA LEU A 197 25.38 -28.64 22.05
C LEU A 197 25.90 -29.57 23.15
N ALA A 198 26.80 -29.10 24.01
CA ALA A 198 27.34 -29.88 25.13
C ALA A 198 26.36 -30.09 26.29
N ASN A 199 25.29 -29.29 26.39
CA ASN A 199 24.27 -29.40 27.45
C ASN A 199 22.84 -29.53 26.89
N PRO A 200 22.51 -30.63 26.19
CA PRO A 200 21.17 -30.84 25.63
C PRO A 200 20.07 -30.95 26.69
N LEU A 201 20.43 -31.34 27.93
CA LEU A 201 19.48 -31.64 29.00
C LEU A 201 18.83 -30.40 29.65
N LYS A 202 19.38 -29.19 29.49
CA LYS A 202 18.76 -27.98 30.08
C LYS A 202 17.62 -27.40 29.23
N ASN A 203 17.61 -27.63 27.91
CA ASN A 203 16.56 -27.12 27.03
C ASN A 203 15.28 -27.96 26.99
N VAL A 204 15.31 -29.19 27.53
CA VAL A 204 14.10 -30.04 27.62
C VAL A 204 13.07 -29.49 28.62
N LYS A 205 13.49 -28.69 29.60
CA LYS A 205 12.56 -28.07 30.56
C LYS A 205 11.66 -27.00 29.92
N VAL A 206 12.09 -26.33 28.85
CA VAL A 206 11.31 -25.25 28.21
C VAL A 206 10.22 -25.82 27.30
N THR A 207 10.51 -26.92 26.60
CA THR A 207 9.52 -27.59 25.74
C THR A 207 8.45 -28.33 26.54
N ALA A 208 8.77 -28.82 27.75
CA ALA A 208 7.78 -29.39 28.65
C ALA A 208 6.75 -28.36 29.12
N THR A 209 7.18 -27.14 29.47
CA THR A 209 6.26 -26.07 29.91
C THR A 209 5.43 -25.48 28.78
N GLU A 210 5.98 -25.35 27.57
CA GLU A 210 5.20 -24.90 26.41
C GLU A 210 4.15 -25.93 25.99
N ASN A 211 4.49 -27.23 26.00
CA ASN A 211 3.53 -28.29 25.70
C ASN A 211 2.42 -28.39 26.75
N GLU A 212 2.72 -28.14 28.03
CA GLU A 212 1.70 -28.09 29.08
C GLU A 212 0.76 -26.88 28.93
N GLN A 213 1.29 -25.72 28.51
CA GLN A 213 0.48 -24.53 28.25
C GLN A 213 -0.42 -24.70 27.02
N VAL A 214 0.08 -25.32 25.94
CA VAL A 214 -0.71 -25.66 24.74
C VAL A 214 -1.79 -26.70 25.10
N ALA A 215 -1.48 -27.70 25.92
CA ALA A 215 -2.47 -28.67 26.38
C ALA A 215 -3.56 -28.02 27.27
N LYS A 216 -3.19 -27.06 28.12
CA LYS A 216 -4.15 -26.29 28.93
C LYS A 216 -5.03 -25.37 28.06
N SER A 217 -4.48 -24.72 27.04
CA SER A 217 -5.26 -23.85 26.14
C SER A 217 -6.24 -24.65 25.28
N LEU A 218 -5.84 -25.82 24.77
CA LEU A 218 -6.72 -26.73 24.02
C LEU A 218 -7.86 -27.31 24.88
N ARG A 219 -7.60 -27.57 26.18
CA ARG A 219 -8.67 -27.98 27.11
C ARG A 219 -9.66 -26.85 27.37
N ALA A 220 -9.17 -25.61 27.54
CA ALA A 220 -10.04 -24.45 27.77
C ALA A 220 -10.93 -24.13 26.55
N SER A 221 -10.38 -24.19 25.33
CA SER A 221 -11.14 -23.93 24.11
C SER A 221 -12.21 -24.99 23.83
N ASN A 222 -11.93 -26.27 24.11
CA ASN A 222 -12.95 -27.34 23.98
C ASN A 222 -14.10 -27.21 24.99
N VAL A 223 -13.84 -26.72 26.20
CA VAL A 223 -14.89 -26.46 27.21
C VAL A 223 -15.77 -25.27 26.81
N GLN A 224 -15.20 -24.24 26.17
CA GLN A 224 -15.98 -23.12 25.63
C GLN A 224 -16.83 -23.53 24.42
N ALA A 225 -16.31 -24.38 23.54
CA ALA A 225 -17.06 -24.89 22.40
C ALA A 225 -18.26 -25.78 22.81
N SER A 226 -18.12 -26.58 23.87
CA SER A 226 -19.21 -27.44 24.37
C SER A 226 -20.31 -26.64 25.07
N THR A 227 -19.98 -25.62 25.85
CA THR A 227 -20.96 -24.71 26.49
C THR A 227 -21.71 -23.86 25.46
N SER A 228 -21.03 -23.41 24.40
CA SER A 228 -21.65 -22.69 23.29
C SER A 228 -22.68 -23.54 22.53
N ARG A 229 -22.35 -24.82 22.27
CA ARG A 229 -23.30 -25.76 21.64
C ARG A 229 -24.51 -26.04 22.52
N ALA A 230 -24.33 -26.22 23.83
CA ALA A 230 -25.42 -26.47 24.76
C ALA A 230 -26.40 -25.27 24.83
N THR A 231 -25.90 -24.04 24.81
CA THR A 231 -26.73 -22.83 24.81
C THR A 231 -27.46 -22.61 23.48
N ALA A 232 -26.82 -22.91 22.34
CA ALA A 232 -27.47 -22.86 21.04
C ALA A 232 -28.62 -23.88 20.92
N HIS A 233 -28.42 -25.10 21.42
CA HIS A 233 -29.46 -26.15 21.41
C HIS A 233 -30.66 -25.78 22.29
N LYS A 234 -30.43 -25.15 23.45
CA LYS A 234 -31.49 -24.66 24.33
C LYS A 234 -32.30 -23.51 23.70
N LYS A 235 -31.65 -22.59 22.98
CA LYS A 235 -32.34 -21.52 22.24
C LYS A 235 -33.21 -22.08 21.10
N LEU A 236 -32.69 -23.05 20.34
CA LEU A 236 -33.46 -23.70 19.26
C LEU A 236 -34.67 -24.47 19.82
N SER A 237 -34.47 -25.26 20.89
CA SER A 237 -35.55 -25.95 21.61
C SER A 237 -36.68 -25.01 22.02
N ASN A 238 -36.35 -23.83 22.57
CA ASN A 238 -37.35 -22.85 23.00
C ASN A 238 -38.05 -22.14 21.83
N ALA A 239 -37.36 -21.96 20.70
CA ALA A 239 -37.96 -21.37 19.50
C ALA A 239 -39.01 -22.31 18.87
N PHE A 240 -38.73 -23.62 18.82
CA PHE A 240 -39.69 -24.62 18.33
C PHE A 240 -40.92 -24.75 19.23
N ALA A 241 -40.76 -24.69 20.55
CA ALA A 241 -41.90 -24.78 21.49
C ALA A 241 -42.89 -23.60 21.41
N ASN A 242 -42.49 -22.47 20.81
CA ASN A 242 -43.35 -21.30 20.62
C ASN A 242 -44.07 -21.27 19.26
N LEU A 243 -43.70 -22.16 18.32
CA LEU A 243 -44.36 -22.28 17.02
C LEU A 243 -45.64 -23.13 17.09
N ASP A 244 -45.72 -24.11 18.00
CA ASP A 244 -46.92 -24.95 18.21
C ASP A 244 -48.06 -24.27 19.00
N LYS A 245 -47.89 -23.00 19.39
CA LYS A 245 -48.88 -22.23 20.17
C LYS A 245 -49.56 -21.09 19.39
N LYS A 246 -49.41 -21.08 18.07
CA LYS A 246 -50.11 -20.15 17.16
C LYS A 246 -50.93 -20.93 16.15
#